data_AF-A0A9J7ZKF7-F1
#
_entry.id   AF-A0A9J7ZKF7-F1
#
_cell.length_a   1.000
_cell.length_b   1.000
_cell.length_c   1.000
_cell.angle_alpha   90.00
_cell.angle_beta   90.00
_cell.angle_gamma   90.00
#
_symmetry.space_group_name_H-M   'P 1'
#
loop_
_entity.id
_entity.type
_entity.pdbx_description
1 polymer ?
#
loop_
_entity_poly.entity_id
_entity_poly.type
_entity_poly.pdbx_seq_one_letter_code
_entity_poly.pdbx_strand_id
1 'polypeptide(L)'
;MGGGRLALFSRQRKCSRCCAFLESDMVLEVQGGYRCSWGLAAVTMVLCWGGLLVLVALSRALGSLQHSEEPSVPDEWVLLHVVQGHIGAGNYSYLRLNHEGCIILYMQSLKGDADLYISDKTPRPNFDTYKLQSTTCGQDVVVVPGDFVRPVGIGIYGHPSYMESEFEMKVFYDQTALTEEEIEKNSYPSDETPGQSQHSQGPADVMEEEESILWTILIGILKIILEILF
;
A
#
# COMPACT_ATOMS: atom_id res chain seq x y z
N MET A 1 36.16 3.41 0.81
CA MET A 1 35.39 2.95 -0.36
C MET A 1 33.93 2.95 0.06
N GLY A 2 33.18 3.98 -0.33
CA GLY A 2 31.81 4.22 0.14
C GLY A 2 30.79 3.53 -0.75
N GLY A 3 29.99 2.64 -0.16
CA GLY A 3 28.85 2.00 -0.81
C GLY A 3 27.58 2.82 -0.55
N GLY A 4 27.23 3.72 -1.46
CA GLY A 4 25.90 4.35 -1.47
C GLY A 4 24.89 3.36 -2.00
N ARG A 5 23.94 2.91 -1.17
CA ARG A 5 22.75 2.19 -1.65
C ARG A 5 21.68 3.19 -2.04
N LEU A 6 21.21 3.07 -3.28
CA LEU A 6 20.08 3.82 -3.83
C LEU A 6 18.85 3.58 -2.95
N ALA A 7 18.40 4.59 -2.21
CA ALA A 7 16.99 4.72 -1.92
C ALA A 7 16.28 4.85 -3.28
N LEU A 8 15.40 3.90 -3.61
CA LEU A 8 14.56 3.93 -4.79
C LEU A 8 13.50 5.03 -4.59
N PHE A 9 13.93 6.29 -4.64
CA PHE A 9 13.06 7.44 -4.78
C PHE A 9 12.48 7.39 -6.19
N SER A 10 11.35 6.74 -6.31
CA SER A 10 10.51 6.71 -7.50
C SER A 10 10.01 8.13 -7.80
N ARG A 11 10.85 8.95 -8.44
CA ARG A 11 10.45 10.21 -9.07
C ARG A 11 9.78 9.88 -10.41
N GLN A 12 8.64 9.18 -10.36
CA GLN A 12 7.89 8.80 -11.56
C GLN A 12 7.10 10.01 -12.05
N ARG A 13 7.46 10.48 -13.25
CA ARG A 13 6.68 11.48 -13.98
C ARG A 13 5.46 10.79 -14.57
N LYS A 14 4.27 11.34 -14.31
CA LYS A 14 2.96 10.87 -14.75
C LYS A 14 3.00 10.46 -16.23
N CYS A 15 2.84 9.16 -16.53
CA CYS A 15 2.74 8.68 -17.90
C CYS A 15 1.33 8.99 -18.41
N SER A 16 1.17 10.14 -19.06
CA SER A 16 -0.11 10.64 -19.59
C SER A 16 -0.81 9.73 -20.62
N ARG A 17 -0.25 8.55 -20.92
CA ARG A 17 -0.75 7.61 -21.94
C ARG A 17 -1.59 6.46 -21.39
N CYS A 18 -1.56 6.16 -20.09
CA CYS A 18 -2.30 5.02 -19.54
C CYS A 18 -3.76 5.34 -19.17
N CYS A 19 -4.16 6.62 -19.11
CA CYS A 19 -5.55 7.02 -18.78
C CYS A 19 -6.52 6.98 -19.98
N ALA A 20 -6.04 6.73 -21.20
CA ALA A 20 -6.85 6.89 -22.41
C ALA A 20 -7.33 5.54 -22.97
N PHE A 21 -8.09 4.73 -22.23
CA PHE A 21 -8.83 3.62 -22.83
C PHE A 21 -9.94 3.11 -21.89
N LEU A 22 -11.14 3.71 -21.99
CA LEU A 22 -12.45 3.07 -21.79
C LEU A 22 -13.56 4.13 -21.86
N GLU A 23 -13.74 4.76 -23.02
CA GLU A 23 -14.99 5.46 -23.33
C GLU A 23 -15.27 5.28 -24.82
N SER A 24 -15.92 4.16 -25.14
CA SER A 24 -16.44 3.90 -26.47
C SER A 24 -17.95 4.17 -26.45
N ASP A 25 -18.32 5.43 -26.65
CA ASP A 25 -19.68 5.81 -27.04
C ASP A 25 -19.94 5.32 -28.46
N MET A 26 -20.67 4.19 -28.56
CA MET A 26 -21.12 3.65 -29.83
C MET A 26 -22.45 4.32 -30.22
N VAL A 27 -22.36 5.51 -30.82
CA VAL A 27 -23.49 6.13 -31.54
C VAL A 27 -23.55 5.51 -32.93
N LEU A 28 -24.49 4.60 -33.15
CA LEU A 28 -24.80 4.07 -34.48
C LEU A 28 -25.98 4.85 -35.08
N GLU A 29 -25.64 5.67 -36.07
CA GLU A 29 -26.56 6.44 -36.90
C GLU A 29 -27.37 5.50 -37.81
N VAL A 30 -28.69 5.65 -37.80
CA VAL A 30 -29.63 4.90 -38.63
C VAL A 30 -29.74 5.58 -40.00
N GLN A 31 -29.35 4.89 -41.07
CA GLN A 31 -29.78 5.21 -42.43
C GLN A 31 -30.28 3.95 -43.14
N GLY A 32 -31.50 4.02 -43.68
CA GLY A 32 -32.23 2.88 -44.24
C GLY A 32 -32.11 2.67 -45.75
N GLY A 33 -32.83 1.65 -46.25
CA GLY A 33 -33.27 1.59 -47.65
C GLY A 33 -33.13 0.24 -48.39
N TYR A 34 -34.23 -0.54 -48.39
CA TYR A 34 -34.80 -1.40 -49.45
C TYR A 34 -34.05 -2.63 -50.04
N ARG A 35 -34.64 -3.83 -49.85
CA ARG A 35 -35.33 -4.70 -50.87
C ARG A 35 -35.32 -6.18 -50.46
N CYS A 36 -36.50 -6.80 -50.51
CA CYS A 36 -36.75 -8.20 -50.16
C CYS A 36 -36.19 -9.20 -51.21
N SER A 37 -35.43 -10.20 -50.74
CA SER A 37 -35.24 -11.49 -51.42
C SER A 37 -35.33 -12.60 -50.36
N TRP A 38 -36.42 -13.37 -50.39
CA TRP A 38 -36.84 -14.24 -49.27
C TRP A 38 -36.06 -15.57 -49.15
N GLY A 39 -35.05 -15.81 -49.98
CA GLY A 39 -34.22 -17.03 -49.92
C GLY A 39 -32.89 -16.89 -49.17
N LEU A 40 -32.37 -15.67 -48.98
CA LEU A 40 -31.05 -15.41 -48.38
C LEU A 40 -31.11 -15.08 -46.88
N ALA A 41 -32.28 -14.67 -46.38
CA ALA A 41 -32.46 -14.20 -45.01
C ALA A 41 -32.19 -15.27 -43.93
N ALA A 42 -32.48 -16.53 -44.23
CA ALA A 42 -32.30 -17.64 -43.27
C ALA A 42 -30.83 -18.01 -43.06
N VAL A 43 -30.00 -17.94 -44.12
CA VAL A 43 -28.57 -18.27 -44.04
C VAL A 43 -27.77 -17.13 -43.38
N THR A 44 -28.18 -15.87 -43.57
CA THR A 44 -27.58 -14.72 -42.90
C THR A 44 -27.94 -14.62 -41.41
N MET A 45 -29.14 -15.04 -41.00
CA MET A 45 -29.54 -15.02 -39.58
C MET A 45 -28.72 -15.98 -38.71
N VAL A 46 -28.40 -17.18 -39.22
CA VAL A 46 -27.64 -18.19 -38.46
C VAL A 46 -26.17 -17.79 -38.31
N LEU A 47 -25.56 -17.21 -39.35
CA LEU A 47 -24.20 -16.67 -39.29
C LEU A 47 -24.10 -15.44 -38.38
N CYS A 48 -25.14 -14.60 -38.32
CA CYS A 48 -25.19 -13.41 -37.47
C CYS A 48 -25.38 -13.76 -35.98
N TRP A 49 -26.22 -14.75 -35.65
CA TRP A 49 -26.44 -15.18 -34.25
C TRP A 49 -25.27 -16.01 -33.72
N GLY A 50 -24.67 -16.87 -34.54
CA GLY A 50 -23.46 -17.61 -34.20
C GLY A 50 -22.26 -16.69 -33.98
N GLY A 51 -22.07 -15.70 -34.85
CA GLY A 51 -21.02 -14.68 -34.71
C GLY A 51 -21.22 -13.79 -33.47
N LEU A 52 -22.45 -13.39 -33.18
CA LEU A 52 -22.78 -12.60 -31.98
C LEU A 52 -22.55 -13.41 -30.69
N LEU A 53 -22.89 -14.71 -30.67
CA LEU A 53 -22.63 -15.59 -29.54
C LEU A 53 -21.14 -15.86 -29.34
N VAL A 54 -20.37 -16.01 -30.42
CA VAL A 54 -18.91 -16.14 -30.35
C VAL A 54 -18.26 -14.83 -29.87
N LEU A 55 -18.74 -13.66 -30.31
CA LEU A 55 -18.27 -12.37 -29.80
C LEU A 55 -18.61 -12.14 -28.32
N VAL A 56 -19.81 -12.55 -27.87
CA VAL A 56 -20.20 -12.50 -26.45
C VAL A 56 -19.43 -13.51 -25.61
N ALA A 57 -19.13 -14.69 -26.15
CA ALA A 57 -18.28 -15.67 -25.48
C ALA A 57 -16.82 -15.22 -25.41
N LEU A 58 -16.29 -14.63 -26.49
CA LEU A 58 -14.96 -14.03 -26.52
C LEU A 58 -14.85 -12.80 -25.61
N SER A 59 -15.88 -11.96 -25.54
CA SER A 59 -15.88 -10.81 -24.61
C SER A 59 -15.98 -11.25 -23.15
N ARG A 60 -16.69 -12.34 -22.86
CA ARG A 60 -16.70 -12.96 -21.52
C ARG A 60 -15.39 -13.66 -21.19
N ALA A 61 -14.74 -14.30 -22.15
CA ALA A 61 -13.42 -14.90 -21.97
C ALA A 61 -12.31 -13.85 -21.81
N LEU A 62 -12.37 -12.73 -22.56
CA LEU A 62 -11.44 -11.60 -22.39
C LEU A 62 -11.71 -10.81 -21.10
N GLY A 63 -12.97 -10.64 -20.70
CA GLY A 63 -13.33 -9.98 -19.44
C GLY A 63 -12.91 -10.78 -18.20
N SER A 64 -12.86 -12.11 -18.30
CA SER A 64 -12.41 -12.98 -17.22
C SER A 64 -10.88 -13.02 -17.05
N LEU A 65 -10.11 -12.42 -17.98
CA LEU A 65 -8.65 -12.32 -17.89
C LEU A 65 -8.20 -10.94 -17.37
N GLN A 66 -9.08 -10.20 -16.71
CA GLN A 66 -8.62 -9.23 -15.72
C GLN A 66 -8.36 -10.02 -14.43
N HIS A 67 -7.29 -10.81 -14.47
CA HIS A 67 -6.66 -11.30 -13.26
C HIS A 67 -6.30 -10.05 -12.47
N SER A 68 -7.07 -9.76 -11.42
CA SER A 68 -6.65 -8.84 -10.38
C SER A 68 -5.36 -9.43 -9.85
N GLU A 69 -4.23 -8.95 -10.35
CA GLU A 69 -2.92 -9.26 -9.81
C GLU A 69 -2.97 -8.74 -8.38
N GLU A 70 -3.37 -9.60 -7.44
CA GLU A 70 -3.14 -9.37 -6.03
C GLU A 70 -1.61 -9.23 -5.91
N PRO A 71 -1.11 -8.05 -5.57
CA PRO A 71 0.32 -7.82 -5.48
C PRO A 71 0.85 -8.77 -4.43
N SER A 72 1.94 -9.45 -4.76
CA SER A 72 2.68 -10.25 -3.79
C SER A 72 3.27 -9.30 -2.74
N VAL A 73 2.51 -9.07 -1.66
CA VAL A 73 2.99 -8.36 -0.48
C VAL A 73 4.05 -9.25 0.18
N PRO A 74 5.25 -8.73 0.48
CA PRO A 74 6.28 -9.49 1.17
C PRO A 74 5.79 -10.02 2.53
N ASP A 75 6.21 -11.23 2.91
CA ASP A 75 5.79 -11.86 4.17
C ASP A 75 6.25 -11.06 5.41
N GLU A 76 7.26 -10.19 5.25
CA GLU A 76 7.77 -9.36 6.35
C GLU A 76 6.86 -8.15 6.67
N TRP A 77 5.91 -7.83 5.80
CA TRP A 77 5.00 -6.71 5.97
C TRP A 77 3.75 -7.11 6.75
N VAL A 78 3.54 -6.48 7.90
CA VAL A 78 2.34 -6.71 8.72
C VAL A 78 1.26 -5.71 8.34
N LEU A 79 0.11 -6.19 7.87
CA LEU A 79 -1.04 -5.32 7.64
C LEU A 79 -1.55 -4.77 8.97
N LEU A 80 -1.46 -3.46 9.15
CA LEU A 80 -1.98 -2.76 10.32
C LEU A 80 -3.43 -2.34 10.11
N HIS A 81 -3.71 -1.66 9.00
CA HIS A 81 -5.02 -1.03 8.74
C HIS A 81 -5.39 -1.10 7.26
N VAL A 82 -6.69 -1.14 6.99
CA VAL A 82 -7.25 -0.92 5.65
C VAL A 82 -8.19 0.27 5.75
N VAL A 83 -7.99 1.26 4.87
CA VAL A 83 -8.75 2.50 4.82
C VAL A 83 -9.36 2.60 3.43
N GLN A 84 -10.69 2.74 3.36
CA GLN A 84 -11.39 2.98 2.11
C GLN A 84 -12.01 4.37 2.12
N GLY A 85 -12.17 4.99 0.96
CA GLY A 85 -12.81 6.29 0.86
C GLY A 85 -13.08 6.73 -0.57
N HIS A 86 -13.75 7.87 -0.67
CA HIS A 86 -14.04 8.56 -1.92
C HIS A 86 -13.66 10.03 -1.81
N ILE A 87 -13.14 10.62 -2.89
CA ILE A 87 -12.71 12.02 -2.97
C ILE A 87 -13.22 12.62 -4.28
N GLY A 88 -13.80 13.82 -4.20
CA GLY A 88 -14.24 14.56 -5.37
C GLY A 88 -13.07 15.17 -6.16
N ALA A 89 -13.34 15.47 -7.44
CA ALA A 89 -12.41 16.15 -8.34
C ALA A 89 -11.75 17.39 -7.70
N GLY A 90 -10.43 17.44 -7.69
CA GLY A 90 -9.67 18.60 -7.22
C GLY A 90 -9.69 18.80 -5.70
N ASN A 91 -10.21 17.83 -4.93
CA ASN A 91 -10.31 17.93 -3.48
C ASN A 91 -9.32 17.00 -2.77
N TYR A 92 -9.15 17.20 -1.47
CA TYR A 92 -8.27 16.42 -0.60
C TYR A 92 -9.03 15.75 0.54
N SER A 93 -8.64 14.52 0.85
CA SER A 93 -8.87 13.87 2.14
C SER A 93 -7.57 13.80 2.92
N TYR A 94 -7.63 13.99 4.24
CA TYR A 94 -6.44 14.04 5.09
C TYR A 94 -6.49 13.00 6.20
N LEU A 95 -5.40 12.23 6.31
CA LEU A 95 -5.20 11.21 7.34
C LEU A 95 -3.94 11.53 8.15
N ARG A 96 -3.86 10.99 9.36
CA ARG A 96 -2.70 11.13 10.25
C ARG A 96 -2.17 9.75 10.61
N LEU A 97 -0.87 9.58 10.42
CA LEU A 97 -0.16 8.36 10.76
C LEU A 97 0.66 8.58 12.03
N ASN A 98 0.24 7.93 13.11
CA ASN A 98 0.87 8.00 14.43
C ASN A 98 1.79 6.81 14.72
N HIS A 99 1.69 5.72 13.95
CA HIS A 99 2.52 4.54 14.18
C HIS A 99 3.99 4.87 13.95
N GLU A 100 4.83 4.46 14.90
CA GLU A 100 6.28 4.60 14.82
C GLU A 100 6.89 3.55 13.88
N GLY A 101 8.15 3.78 13.49
CA GLY A 101 8.90 2.88 12.61
C GLY A 101 8.56 3.03 11.12
N CYS A 102 9.06 2.08 10.31
CA CYS A 102 8.90 2.09 8.87
C CYS A 102 7.50 1.59 8.46
N ILE A 103 6.73 2.46 7.82
CA ILE A 103 5.34 2.19 7.43
C ILE A 103 5.22 2.24 5.92
N ILE A 104 4.61 1.22 5.31
CA ILE A 104 4.32 1.20 3.88
C ILE A 104 2.85 1.56 3.68
N LEU A 105 2.61 2.64 2.93
CA LEU A 105 1.31 3.00 2.43
C LEU A 105 1.16 2.38 1.05
N TYR A 106 0.23 1.44 0.94
CA TYR A 106 -0.15 0.80 -0.29
C TYR A 106 -1.56 1.28 -0.65
N MET A 107 -1.73 2.01 -1.74
CA MET A 107 -3.03 2.51 -2.17
C MET A 107 -3.35 2.02 -3.58
N GLN A 108 -4.61 1.65 -3.77
CA GLN A 108 -5.19 1.31 -5.05
C GLN A 108 -6.40 2.21 -5.31
N SER A 109 -6.39 2.88 -6.46
CA SER A 109 -7.58 3.55 -6.98
C SER A 109 -8.55 2.49 -7.53
N LEU A 110 -9.71 2.35 -6.89
CA LEU A 110 -10.79 1.45 -7.33
C LEU A 110 -11.57 2.06 -8.50
N LYS A 111 -11.68 3.40 -8.51
CA LYS A 111 -12.32 4.21 -9.55
C LYS A 111 -11.66 5.57 -9.59
N GLY A 112 -11.54 6.15 -10.78
CA GLY A 112 -10.88 7.44 -10.94
C GLY A 112 -9.37 7.36 -10.77
N ASP A 113 -8.76 8.42 -10.24
CA ASP A 113 -7.31 8.55 -10.02
C ASP A 113 -7.09 9.34 -8.72
N ALA A 114 -6.85 8.61 -7.63
CA ALA A 114 -6.45 9.19 -6.35
C ALA A 114 -4.92 9.23 -6.29
N ASP A 115 -4.34 10.38 -5.93
CA ASP A 115 -2.90 10.60 -5.78
C ASP A 115 -2.53 10.76 -4.28
N LEU A 116 -1.36 10.27 -3.85
CA LEU A 116 -0.86 10.37 -2.47
C LEU A 116 0.23 11.42 -2.27
N TYR A 117 0.12 12.19 -1.19
CA TYR A 117 1.11 13.16 -0.71
C TYR A 117 1.36 12.98 0.79
N ILE A 118 2.62 12.96 1.22
CA ILE A 118 3.01 12.66 2.60
C ILE A 118 3.96 13.74 3.12
N SER A 119 3.79 14.18 4.37
CA SER A 119 4.71 15.10 5.03
C SER A 119 4.78 14.87 6.55
N ASP A 120 5.99 15.01 7.10
CA ASP A 120 6.29 15.09 8.53
C ASP A 120 6.27 16.54 9.08
N LYS A 121 6.15 17.54 8.20
CA LYS A 121 6.17 18.98 8.58
C LYS A 121 4.80 19.60 8.66
N THR A 122 3.82 19.06 7.94
CA THR A 122 2.45 19.57 7.89
C THR A 122 1.45 18.43 8.01
N PRO A 123 0.37 18.60 8.80
CA PRO A 123 -0.70 17.62 8.86
C PRO A 123 -1.58 17.59 7.61
N ARG A 124 -1.42 18.56 6.69
CA ARG A 124 -2.20 18.70 5.45
C ARG A 124 -1.26 18.92 4.26
N PRO A 125 -0.53 17.89 3.81
CA PRO A 125 0.30 18.00 2.62
C PRO A 125 -0.55 18.17 1.37
N ASN A 126 -0.04 18.87 0.37
CA ASN A 126 -0.70 19.07 -0.92
C ASN A 126 0.33 18.96 -2.05
N PHE A 127 -0.07 19.27 -3.29
CA PHE A 127 0.82 19.15 -4.45
C PHE A 127 2.02 20.11 -4.43
N ASP A 128 1.99 21.18 -3.65
CA ASP A 128 3.12 22.11 -3.46
C ASP A 128 3.93 21.80 -2.19
N THR A 129 3.30 21.24 -1.16
CA THR A 129 3.90 21.03 0.17
C THR A 129 3.85 19.56 0.59
N TYR A 130 4.87 18.81 0.19
CA TYR A 130 5.03 17.40 0.56
C TYR A 130 6.52 17.03 0.68
N LYS A 131 6.80 15.89 1.32
CA LYS A 131 8.14 15.27 1.41
C LYS A 131 8.23 14.02 0.55
N LEU A 132 7.17 13.20 0.54
CA LEU A 132 7.03 12.02 -0.33
C LEU A 132 5.70 12.10 -1.09
N GLN A 133 5.63 11.46 -2.25
CA GLN A 133 4.39 11.36 -3.03
C GLN A 133 4.39 10.09 -3.89
N SER A 134 3.20 9.65 -4.30
CA SER A 134 2.99 8.75 -5.43
C SER A 134 1.75 9.22 -6.18
N THR A 135 1.86 9.40 -7.49
CA THR A 135 0.81 10.00 -8.32
C THR A 135 0.61 9.18 -9.60
N THR A 136 0.41 7.87 -9.43
CA THR A 136 0.31 6.92 -10.54
C THR A 136 -1.14 6.55 -10.81
N CYS A 137 -1.49 6.33 -12.07
CA CYS A 137 -2.84 5.92 -12.47
C CYS A 137 -3.06 4.42 -12.25
N GLY A 138 -2.97 3.98 -10.99
CA GLY A 138 -3.07 2.57 -10.59
C GLY A 138 -2.73 2.35 -9.13
N GLN A 139 -1.66 1.58 -8.90
CA GLN A 139 -1.18 1.23 -7.58
C GLN A 139 -0.08 2.19 -7.12
N ASP A 140 -0.35 2.89 -6.02
CA ASP A 140 0.58 3.81 -5.38
C ASP A 140 1.19 3.17 -4.13
N VAL A 141 2.52 3.09 -4.08
CA VAL A 141 3.25 2.57 -2.91
C VAL A 141 4.22 3.63 -2.42
N VAL A 142 4.11 4.01 -1.15
CA VAL A 142 5.01 4.95 -0.49
C VAL A 142 5.52 4.34 0.81
N VAL A 143 6.85 4.25 0.93
CA VAL A 143 7.51 3.87 2.18
C VAL A 143 7.75 5.13 3.01
N VAL A 144 7.18 5.18 4.21
CA VAL A 144 7.35 6.25 5.20
C VAL A 144 8.42 5.79 6.21
N PRO A 145 9.61 6.38 6.19
CA PRO A 145 10.70 6.05 7.12
C PRO A 145 10.32 6.22 8.59
N GLY A 146 11.03 5.49 9.46
CA GLY A 146 10.88 5.58 10.92
C GLY A 146 11.35 6.90 11.54
N ASP A 147 12.24 7.63 10.86
CA ASP A 147 12.78 8.92 11.32
C ASP A 147 11.83 10.11 11.06
N PHE A 148 10.67 9.88 10.44
CA PHE A 148 9.67 10.93 10.23
C PHE A 148 9.04 11.36 11.54
N VAL A 149 8.99 12.68 11.77
CA VAL A 149 8.32 13.25 12.94
C VAL A 149 6.82 12.93 12.89
N ARG A 150 6.34 12.19 13.88
CA ARG A 150 4.92 11.83 14.04
C ARG A 150 4.15 12.96 14.75
N PRO A 151 2.87 13.20 14.42
CA PRO A 151 2.07 12.50 13.42
C PRO A 151 2.43 12.91 11.99
N VAL A 152 2.61 11.91 11.11
CA VAL A 152 2.84 12.16 9.68
C VAL A 152 1.50 12.48 9.03
N GLY A 153 1.43 13.61 8.32
CA GLY A 153 0.29 14.01 7.51
C GLY A 153 0.28 13.26 6.18
N ILE A 154 -0.88 12.73 5.83
CA ILE A 154 -1.16 12.07 4.54
C ILE A 154 -2.30 12.84 3.88
N GLY A 155 -2.09 13.28 2.64
CA GLY A 155 -3.06 13.93 1.80
C GLY A 155 -3.36 13.04 0.60
N ILE A 156 -4.63 12.72 0.40
CA ILE A 156 -5.11 11.94 -0.73
C ILE A 156 -5.90 12.90 -1.63
N TYR A 157 -5.46 13.04 -2.87
CA TYR A 157 -6.00 14.01 -3.83
C TYR A 157 -6.83 13.32 -4.91
N GLY A 158 -8.04 13.80 -5.17
CA GLY A 158 -8.83 13.34 -6.30
C GLY A 158 -8.44 14.08 -7.58
N HIS A 159 -7.93 13.37 -8.59
CA HIS A 159 -7.50 14.01 -9.83
C HIS A 159 -8.69 14.69 -10.57
N PRO A 160 -8.56 15.92 -11.07
CA PRO A 160 -9.67 16.68 -11.67
C PRO A 160 -10.30 16.05 -12.92
N SER A 161 -9.60 15.13 -13.59
CA SER A 161 -10.15 14.42 -14.76
C SER A 161 -11.29 13.46 -14.42
N TYR A 162 -11.45 13.11 -13.14
CA TYR A 162 -12.49 12.22 -12.66
C TYR A 162 -13.36 12.96 -11.66
N MET A 163 -14.68 12.96 -11.86
CA MET A 163 -15.62 13.67 -10.98
C MET A 163 -15.52 13.19 -9.53
N GLU A 164 -15.26 11.91 -9.36
CA GLU A 164 -15.04 11.25 -8.07
C GLU A 164 -14.03 10.12 -8.26
N SER A 165 -13.13 9.97 -7.29
CA SER A 165 -12.20 8.86 -7.19
C SER A 165 -12.46 8.06 -5.91
N GLU A 166 -12.51 6.74 -6.04
CA GLU A 166 -12.68 5.78 -4.93
C GLU A 166 -11.37 5.03 -4.75
N PHE A 167 -10.95 4.81 -3.51
CA PHE A 167 -9.66 4.17 -3.22
C PHE A 167 -9.75 3.22 -2.02
N GLU A 168 -8.84 2.26 -2.01
CA GLU A 168 -8.49 1.44 -0.86
C GLU A 168 -7.01 1.63 -0.56
N MET A 169 -6.68 1.90 0.70
CA MET A 169 -5.31 2.04 1.19
C MET A 169 -5.06 1.03 2.31
N LYS A 170 -4.14 0.10 2.06
CA LYS A 170 -3.59 -0.84 3.04
C LYS A 170 -2.34 -0.21 3.66
N VAL A 171 -2.27 -0.20 4.99
CA VAL A 171 -1.16 0.35 5.76
C VAL A 171 -0.41 -0.82 6.38
N PHE A 172 0.85 -1.01 5.97
CA PHE A 172 1.71 -2.08 6.45
C PHE A 172 2.83 -1.55 7.33
N TYR A 173 3.31 -2.39 8.24
CA TYR A 173 4.52 -2.18 9.03
C TYR A 173 5.65 -3.09 8.51
N ASP A 174 6.83 -2.51 8.28
CA ASP A 174 8.03 -3.29 7.89
C ASP A 174 8.77 -3.80 9.12
N GLN A 175 8.75 -5.11 9.35
CA GLN A 175 9.48 -5.70 10.47
C GLN A 175 11.01 -5.71 10.27
N THR A 176 11.49 -5.68 9.03
CA THR A 176 12.93 -5.80 8.73
C THR A 176 13.70 -4.54 9.10
N ALA A 177 13.04 -3.38 9.06
CA ALA A 177 13.65 -2.08 9.34
C ALA A 177 14.24 -1.97 10.77
N LEU A 178 13.64 -2.65 11.76
CA LEU A 178 14.18 -2.66 13.13
C LEU A 178 15.53 -3.36 13.21
N THR A 179 15.69 -4.46 12.46
CA THR A 179 16.90 -5.28 12.47
C THR A 179 18.09 -4.50 11.91
N GLU A 180 17.87 -3.71 10.87
CA GLU A 180 18.95 -2.92 10.23
C GLU A 180 19.41 -1.75 11.12
N GLU A 181 18.48 -1.05 11.78
CA GLU A 181 18.80 0.05 12.71
C GLU A 181 19.55 -0.46 13.96
N GLU A 182 19.17 -1.63 14.49
CA GLU A 182 19.89 -2.28 15.60
C GLU A 182 21.29 -2.74 15.19
N ILE A 183 21.46 -3.26 13.97
CA ILE A 183 22.77 -3.67 13.44
C ILE A 183 23.69 -2.47 13.24
N GLU A 184 23.21 -1.35 12.70
CA GLU A 184 24.04 -0.14 12.56
C GLU A 184 24.43 0.43 13.93
N LYS A 185 23.50 0.49 14.89
CA LYS A 185 23.76 0.98 16.24
C LYS A 185 24.80 0.14 16.98
N ASN A 186 24.84 -1.17 16.74
CA ASN A 186 25.79 -2.09 17.35
C ASN A 186 27.17 -2.12 16.64
N SER A 187 27.32 -1.42 15.52
CA SER A 187 28.55 -1.42 14.70
C SER A 187 29.53 -0.28 15.01
N TYR A 188 29.26 0.57 16.00
CA TYR A 188 30.27 1.52 16.50
C TYR A 188 31.36 0.77 17.27
N PRO A 189 32.64 0.80 16.84
CA PRO A 189 33.73 0.26 17.63
C PRO A 189 33.93 1.16 18.85
N SER A 190 33.72 0.61 20.03
CA SER A 190 34.18 1.21 21.28
C SER A 190 35.71 1.29 21.23
N ASP A 191 36.27 2.48 21.04
CA ASP A 191 37.71 2.72 21.20
C ASP A 191 38.10 2.43 22.65
N GLU A 192 38.66 1.25 22.87
CA GLU A 192 39.22 0.78 24.12
C GLU A 192 40.65 1.31 24.29
N THR A 193 40.84 2.20 25.27
CA THR A 193 42.16 2.56 25.79
C THR A 193 42.47 1.69 27.03
N PRO A 194 43.63 0.99 27.10
CA PRO A 194 43.96 0.11 28.21
C PRO A 194 44.62 0.88 29.36
N GLY A 195 44.07 0.75 30.58
CA GLY A 195 44.55 1.44 31.77
C GLY A 195 44.10 0.80 33.09
N GLN A 196 44.62 -0.39 33.36
CA GLN A 196 44.92 -1.03 34.65
C GLN A 196 44.49 -0.33 35.97
N SER A 197 43.59 -0.96 36.74
CA SER A 197 43.73 -1.09 38.21
C SER A 197 42.90 -2.26 38.76
N GLN A 198 43.57 -3.13 39.50
CA GLN A 198 43.05 -4.31 40.18
C GLN A 198 42.18 -3.94 41.39
N HIS A 199 41.00 -4.56 41.55
CA HIS A 199 40.50 -5.01 42.85
C HIS A 199 39.32 -6.01 42.71
N SER A 200 39.58 -7.25 43.14
CA SER A 200 38.70 -8.17 43.90
C SER A 200 37.35 -8.69 43.36
N GLN A 201 37.28 -10.04 43.38
CA GLN A 201 36.14 -10.93 43.69
C GLN A 201 34.99 -11.07 42.66
N GLY A 202 34.78 -12.30 42.15
CA GLY A 202 33.52 -12.73 41.52
C GLY A 202 32.43 -13.05 42.56
N PRO A 203 31.23 -13.57 42.19
CA PRO A 203 30.86 -14.26 40.95
C PRO A 203 29.58 -13.70 40.27
N ALA A 204 29.08 -14.43 39.28
CA ALA A 204 27.90 -14.17 38.47
C ALA A 204 26.62 -13.82 39.28
N ASP A 205 26.05 -12.64 39.06
CA ASP A 205 24.74 -12.21 39.60
C ASP A 205 24.10 -11.14 38.69
N VAL A 206 23.89 -11.45 37.40
CA VAL A 206 23.06 -10.62 36.51
C VAL A 206 21.90 -11.42 35.88
N MET A 207 21.83 -12.73 36.13
CA MET A 207 20.72 -13.58 35.66
C MET A 207 19.72 -13.96 36.76
N GLU A 208 19.99 -13.67 38.04
CA GLU A 208 19.07 -14.03 39.15
C GLU A 208 17.94 -13.01 39.37
N GLU A 209 18.12 -11.73 38.98
CA GLU A 209 17.07 -10.71 39.10
C GLU A 209 15.93 -10.92 38.09
N GLU A 210 16.23 -11.47 36.90
CA GLU A 210 15.24 -11.68 35.84
C GLU A 210 14.30 -12.86 36.14
N GLU A 211 14.81 -13.91 36.79
CA GLU A 211 14.02 -15.08 37.20
C GLU A 211 12.95 -14.72 38.24
N SER A 212 13.26 -13.78 39.14
CA SER A 212 12.36 -13.31 40.19
C SER A 212 11.16 -12.53 39.65
N ILE A 213 11.35 -11.78 38.56
CA ILE A 213 10.29 -10.99 37.91
C ILE A 213 9.33 -11.91 37.15
N LEU A 214 9.85 -12.88 36.39
CA LEU A 214 9.04 -13.82 35.60
C LEU A 214 8.17 -14.72 36.49
N TRP A 215 8.73 -15.19 37.61
CA TRP A 215 7.98 -16.03 38.55
C TRP A 215 6.82 -15.27 39.22
N THR A 216 7.02 -13.98 39.53
CA THR A 216 5.98 -13.12 40.10
C THR A 216 4.81 -12.92 39.12
N ILE A 217 5.12 -12.73 37.84
CA ILE A 217 4.10 -12.61 36.77
C ILE A 217 3.33 -13.92 36.62
N LEU A 218 4.01 -15.07 36.64
CA LEU A 218 3.39 -16.39 36.51
C LEU A 218 2.37 -16.67 37.63
N ILE A 219 2.73 -16.37 38.88
CA ILE A 219 1.84 -16.52 40.03
C ILE A 219 0.62 -15.60 39.91
N GLY A 220 0.81 -14.37 39.41
CA GLY A 220 -0.27 -13.42 39.15
C GLY A 220 -1.28 -13.95 38.13
N ILE A 221 -0.80 -14.48 37.00
CA ILE A 221 -1.66 -15.05 35.95
C ILE A 221 -2.40 -16.28 36.47
N LEU A 222 -1.71 -17.17 37.19
CA LEU A 222 -2.31 -18.39 37.73
C LEU A 222 -3.46 -18.08 38.70
N LYS A 223 -3.30 -17.04 39.52
CA LYS A 223 -4.34 -16.58 40.45
C LYS A 223 -5.61 -16.11 39.73
N ILE A 224 -5.46 -15.36 38.63
CA ILE A 224 -6.59 -14.88 37.81
C ILE A 224 -7.35 -16.06 37.19
N ILE A 225 -6.63 -17.05 36.66
CA ILE A 225 -7.26 -18.23 36.04
C ILE A 225 -8.08 -19.01 37.07
N LEU A 226 -7.57 -19.17 38.29
CA LEU A 226 -8.23 -19.91 39.36
C LEU A 226 -9.49 -19.18 39.86
N GLU A 227 -9.46 -17.84 39.90
CA GLU A 227 -10.62 -16.99 40.23
C GLU A 227 -11.72 -17.02 39.16
N ILE A 228 -11.38 -17.32 37.90
CA ILE A 228 -12.38 -17.45 36.82
C ILE A 228 -13.00 -18.86 36.80
N LEU A 229 -12.25 -19.88 37.24
CA LEU A 229 -12.67 -21.29 37.19
C LEU A 229 -13.45 -21.76 38.41
N PHE A 230 -13.44 -21.04 39.54
CA PHE A 230 -14.09 -21.41 40.79
C PHE A 230 -14.87 -20.25 41.39
#